data_AF-A0A9R0WPP4-F1
#
_entry.id   AF-A0A9R0WPP4-F1
#
_cell.length_a   1.000
_cell.length_b   1.000
_cell.length_c   1.000
_cell.angle_alpha   90.00
_cell.angle_beta   90.00
_cell.angle_gamma   90.00
#
_symmetry.space_group_name_H-M   'P 1'
#
loop_
_entity.id
_entity.type
_entity.pdbx_description
1 polymer ?
#
loop_
_entity_poly.entity_id
_entity_poly.type
_entity_poly.pdbx_seq_one_letter_code
_entity_poly.pdbx_strand_id
1 'polypeptide(L)'
;MENESQHTSAMPRDFTFQLLKQITNDFSEDNRIGVGGYGLVYKGTLDSGEVIAVKKLYYKHPGLDSDKQFQNECTNLMRVRHQNIVRLVGYCHEIRHKCVEHNGKYVFAMVEDRALCFEYLEGGSLDKHLSGT
;
A
#
# COMPACT_ATOMS: atom_id res chain seq x y z
N MET A 1 33.16 -21.19 13.82
CA MET A 1 32.13 -20.42 14.56
C MET A 1 31.35 -19.65 13.51
N GLU A 2 30.26 -20.27 13.06
CA GLU A 2 29.40 -19.76 12.00
C GLU A 2 28.65 -18.54 12.53
N ASN A 3 28.81 -17.42 11.83
CA ASN A 3 28.13 -16.18 12.13
C ASN A 3 26.84 -16.16 11.31
N GLU A 4 25.80 -16.86 11.78
CA GLU A 4 24.46 -16.72 11.23
C GLU A 4 23.90 -15.37 11.66
N SER A 5 24.06 -14.39 10.76
CA SER A 5 23.42 -13.09 10.83
C SER A 5 21.93 -13.29 11.08
N GLN A 6 21.46 -12.80 12.24
CA GLN A 6 20.06 -12.79 12.64
C GLN A 6 19.26 -11.89 11.67
N HIS A 7 18.86 -12.44 10.52
CA HIS A 7 17.90 -11.82 9.63
C HIS A 7 16.52 -11.98 10.27
N THR A 8 16.09 -11.00 11.06
CA THR A 8 14.74 -11.02 11.63
C THR A 8 13.72 -10.91 10.49
N SER A 9 13.09 -12.05 10.22
CA SER A 9 11.99 -12.20 9.30
C SER A 9 10.72 -11.57 9.89
N ALA A 10 10.63 -10.25 9.92
CA ALA A 10 9.38 -9.60 10.26
C ALA A 10 8.39 -9.81 9.09
N MET A 11 7.30 -10.52 9.36
CA MET A 11 6.14 -10.54 8.48
C MET A 11 5.62 -9.10 8.31
N PRO A 12 5.17 -8.70 7.12
CA PRO A 12 4.57 -7.38 6.95
C PRO A 12 3.33 -7.22 7.83
N ARG A 13 3.16 -6.01 8.35
CA ARG A 13 2.11 -5.64 9.30
C ARG A 13 0.75 -5.56 8.62
N ASP A 14 -0.30 -5.97 9.32
CA ASP A 14 -1.68 -5.69 8.93
C ASP A 14 -2.06 -4.30 9.45
N PHE A 15 -2.34 -3.38 8.54
CA PHE A 15 -2.70 -2.00 8.83
C PHE A 15 -4.18 -1.77 8.58
N THR A 16 -4.82 -1.05 9.49
CA THR A 16 -6.20 -0.62 9.26
C THR A 16 -6.26 0.48 8.22
N PHE A 17 -7.37 0.54 7.47
CA PHE A 17 -7.56 1.63 6.50
C PHE A 17 -7.57 2.99 7.21
N GLN A 18 -8.14 3.05 8.42
CA GLN A 18 -8.18 4.26 9.23
C GLN A 18 -6.77 4.76 9.60
N LEU A 19 -5.87 3.86 9.98
CA LEU A 19 -4.47 4.22 10.23
C LEU A 19 -3.83 4.79 8.97
N LEU A 20 -4.04 4.13 7.82
CA LEU A 20 -3.50 4.61 6.54
C LEU A 20 -4.04 6.00 6.19
N LYS A 21 -5.32 6.28 6.45
CA LYS A 21 -5.87 7.64 6.34
C LYS A 21 -5.13 8.62 7.23
N GLN A 22 -4.91 8.28 8.50
CA GLN A 22 -4.25 9.19 9.45
C GLN A 22 -2.82 9.53 9.02
N ILE A 23 -1.99 8.52 8.74
CA ILE A 23 -0.58 8.73 8.44
C ILE A 23 -0.33 9.41 7.09
N THR A 24 -1.32 9.37 6.18
CA THR A 24 -1.25 10.00 4.85
C THR A 24 -2.02 11.32 4.77
N ASN A 25 -2.53 11.84 5.89
CA ASN A 25 -3.41 13.02 5.93
C ASN A 25 -4.61 12.88 4.96
N ASP A 26 -5.41 11.82 5.16
CA ASP A 26 -6.54 11.42 4.33
C ASP A 26 -6.19 11.26 2.84
N PHE A 27 -5.04 10.63 2.54
CA PHE A 27 -4.54 10.49 1.18
C PHE A 27 -4.48 11.83 0.42
N SER A 28 -4.05 12.90 1.10
CA SER A 28 -3.92 14.24 0.52
C SER A 28 -2.96 14.22 -0.69
N GLU A 29 -3.25 15.07 -1.67
CA GLU A 29 -2.36 15.28 -2.82
C GLU A 29 -0.99 15.83 -2.38
N ASP A 30 -0.88 16.53 -1.26
CA ASP A 30 0.41 16.99 -0.71
C ASP A 30 1.33 15.81 -0.33
N ASN A 31 0.74 14.67 0.02
CA ASN A 31 1.45 13.44 0.35
C ASN A 31 1.57 12.51 -0.85
N ARG A 32 1.03 12.86 -2.03
CA ARG A 32 1.13 12.01 -3.22
C ARG A 32 2.55 12.07 -3.78
N ILE A 33 3.24 10.94 -3.78
CA ILE A 33 4.63 10.83 -4.25
C ILE A 33 4.76 10.18 -5.62
N GLY A 34 3.70 9.54 -6.12
CA GLY A 34 3.70 8.96 -7.46
C GLY A 34 2.41 8.26 -7.86
N VAL A 35 2.44 7.70 -9.07
CA VAL A 35 1.39 6.87 -9.65
C VAL A 35 2.02 5.55 -10.07
N GLY A 36 1.50 4.45 -9.55
CA GLY A 36 1.85 3.11 -10.01
C GLY A 36 0.83 2.58 -11.01
N GLY A 37 1.15 1.47 -11.69
CA GLY A 37 0.25 0.87 -12.67
C GLY A 37 -1.11 0.42 -12.12
N TYR A 38 -1.26 0.26 -10.80
CA TYR A 38 -2.46 -0.23 -10.15
C TYR A 38 -2.98 0.67 -9.02
N GLY A 39 -2.46 1.90 -8.90
CA GLY A 39 -2.87 2.78 -7.81
C GLY A 39 -2.03 4.04 -7.65
N LEU A 40 -2.39 4.82 -6.65
CA LEU A 40 -1.67 6.02 -6.25
C LEU A 40 -0.74 5.70 -5.09
N VAL A 41 0.43 6.35 -5.06
CA VAL A 41 1.43 6.15 -4.01
C VAL A 41 1.53 7.42 -3.17
N TYR A 42 1.37 7.26 -1.87
CA TYR A 42 1.41 8.34 -0.88
C TYR A 42 2.55 8.13 0.10
N LYS A 43 3.14 9.21 0.60
CA LYS A 43 4.02 9.19 1.77
C LYS A 43 3.16 9.12 3.03
N GLY A 44 3.52 8.22 3.94
CA GLY A 44 2.92 8.14 5.27
C GLY A 44 3.98 8.16 6.36
N THR A 45 3.65 8.75 7.51
CA THR A 45 4.52 8.76 8.70
C THR A 45 3.78 8.12 9.87
N LEU A 46 4.27 6.98 10.34
CA LEU A 46 3.74 6.29 11.51
C LEU A 46 4.06 7.07 12.80
N ASP A 47 3.32 6.82 13.87
CA ASP A 47 3.55 7.44 15.18
C ASP A 47 4.96 7.16 15.75
N SER A 48 5.60 6.08 15.31
CA SER A 48 6.99 5.75 15.62
C SER A 48 8.01 6.66 14.93
N GLY A 49 7.59 7.51 14.00
CA GLY A 49 8.44 8.31 13.12
C GLY A 49 8.90 7.55 11.86
N GLU A 50 8.59 6.26 11.73
CA GLU A 50 8.89 5.47 10.54
C GLU A 50 8.11 6.01 9.32
N VAL A 51 8.82 6.30 8.23
CA VAL A 51 8.23 6.77 6.98
C VAL A 51 8.03 5.59 6.03
N ILE A 52 6.84 5.49 5.45
CA ILE A 52 6.46 4.42 4.53
C ILE A 52 5.83 4.97 3.24
N ALA A 53 5.91 4.20 2.17
CA ALA A 53 5.19 4.46 0.93
C ALA A 53 3.91 3.62 0.89
N VAL A 54 2.74 4.28 0.87
CA VAL A 54 1.41 3.65 0.85
C VAL A 54 0.88 3.66 -0.58
N LYS A 55 0.91 2.50 -1.25
CA LYS A 55 0.31 2.30 -2.56
C LYS A 55 -1.16 1.91 -2.38
N LYS A 56 -2.06 2.89 -2.49
CA LYS A 56 -3.51 2.70 -2.47
C LYS A 56 -3.96 2.18 -3.83
N LEU A 57 -4.53 0.98 -3.87
CA LEU A 57 -4.93 0.35 -5.12
C LEU A 57 -6.24 0.93 -5.64
N TYR A 58 -6.39 0.99 -6.95
CA TYR A 58 -7.64 1.43 -7.57
C TYR A 58 -8.78 0.47 -7.22
N TYR A 59 -9.99 1.01 -7.08
CA TYR A 59 -11.21 0.24 -7.00
C TYR A 59 -11.37 -0.55 -8.31
N LYS A 60 -11.12 -1.86 -8.27
CA LYS A 60 -11.61 -2.78 -9.29
C LYS A 60 -13.01 -3.24 -8.87
N HIS A 61 -13.83 -3.66 -9.84
CA HIS A 61 -15.12 -4.25 -9.53
C HIS A 61 -14.93 -5.38 -8.50
N PRO A 62 -15.65 -5.36 -7.37
CA PRO A 62 -15.55 -6.40 -6.37
C PRO A 62 -15.88 -7.77 -7.00
N GLY A 63 -15.08 -8.78 -6.69
CA GLY A 63 -15.21 -10.12 -7.27
C GLY A 63 -14.00 -11.02 -7.03
N LEU A 64 -14.24 -12.34 -7.07
CA LEU A 64 -13.27 -13.40 -6.72
C LEU A 64 -11.92 -13.27 -7.43
N ASP A 65 -11.89 -12.84 -8.68
CA ASP A 65 -10.64 -12.69 -9.45
C ASP A 65 -9.79 -11.53 -8.93
N SER A 66 -10.42 -10.45 -8.46
CA SER A 66 -9.72 -9.30 -7.90
C SER A 66 -9.12 -9.64 -6.53
N ASP A 67 -9.83 -10.39 -5.68
CA ASP A 67 -9.35 -10.88 -4.38
C ASP A 67 -8.13 -11.77 -4.54
N LYS A 68 -8.24 -12.75 -5.45
CA LYS A 68 -7.16 -13.69 -5.76
C LYS A 68 -5.93 -12.96 -6.30
N GLN A 69 -6.10 -11.96 -7.17
CA GLN A 69 -4.98 -11.15 -7.69
C GLN A 69 -4.27 -10.41 -6.57
N PHE A 70 -5.00 -9.74 -5.68
CA PHE A 70 -4.41 -9.02 -4.56
C PHE A 70 -3.71 -9.96 -3.57
N GLN A 71 -4.36 -11.06 -3.20
CA GLN A 71 -3.77 -12.06 -2.31
C GLN A 71 -2.48 -12.64 -2.90
N ASN A 72 -2.47 -12.92 -4.20
CA ASN A 72 -1.27 -13.38 -4.90
C ASN A 72 -0.17 -12.33 -4.91
N GLU A 73 -0.48 -11.07 -5.26
CA GLU A 73 0.51 -9.98 -5.27
C GLU A 73 1.09 -9.75 -3.87
N CYS A 74 0.24 -9.68 -2.84
CA CYS A 74 0.66 -9.54 -1.46
C CYS A 74 1.55 -10.72 -1.04
N THR A 75 1.08 -11.97 -1.21
CA THR A 75 1.82 -13.17 -0.81
C THR A 75 3.17 -13.29 -1.53
N ASN A 76 3.23 -12.93 -2.81
CA ASN A 76 4.48 -12.93 -3.56
C ASN A 76 5.44 -11.87 -2.99
N LEU A 77 4.98 -10.64 -2.78
CA LEU A 77 5.80 -9.56 -2.21
C LEU A 77 6.24 -9.83 -0.76
N MET A 78 5.45 -10.58 0.02
CA MET A 78 5.83 -11.04 1.37
C MET A 78 7.06 -11.96 1.34
N ARG A 79 7.24 -12.73 0.27
CA ARG A 79 8.33 -13.71 0.12
C ARG A 79 9.58 -13.11 -0.51
N VAL A 80 9.44 -12.03 -1.27
CA VAL A 80 10.56 -11.41 -1.98
C VAL A 80 11.40 -10.59 -1.02
N ARG A 81 12.68 -10.95 -0.90
CA ARG A 81 13.69 -10.17 -0.18
C ARG A 81 14.96 -10.12 -1.00
N HIS A 82 15.29 -8.94 -1.48
CA HIS A 82 16.50 -8.70 -2.28
C HIS A 82 16.94 -7.25 -2.10
N GLN A 83 18.24 -6.99 -2.09
CA GLN A 83 18.81 -5.65 -1.87
C GLN A 83 18.35 -4.59 -2.88
N ASN A 84 17.87 -5.02 -4.05
CA ASN A 84 17.40 -4.15 -5.14
C ASN A 84 15.87 -4.11 -5.28
N ILE A 85 15.13 -4.65 -4.31
CA ILE A 85 13.66 -4.68 -4.32
C ILE A 85 13.16 -4.00 -3.05
N VAL A 86 12.31 -2.99 -3.22
CA VAL A 86 11.72 -2.26 -2.09
C VAL A 86 10.87 -3.22 -1.26
N ARG A 87 11.17 -3.31 0.03
CA ARG A 87 10.53 -4.29 0.90
C ARG A 87 9.09 -3.90 1.22
N LEU A 88 8.19 -4.87 1.21
CA LEU A 88 6.84 -4.75 1.75
C LEU A 88 6.92 -4.74 3.30
N VAL A 89 6.44 -3.66 3.92
CA VAL A 89 6.42 -3.49 5.38
C VAL A 89 5.04 -3.69 6.00
N GLY A 90 3.99 -3.63 5.18
CA GLY A 90 2.63 -3.89 5.59
C GLY A 90 1.64 -3.88 4.44
N TYR A 91 0.38 -4.18 4.75
CA TYR A 91 -0.73 -4.19 3.81
C TYR A 91 -2.02 -3.79 4.53
N CYS A 92 -3.05 -3.45 3.76
CA CYS A 92 -4.42 -3.25 4.23
C CYS A 92 -5.36 -3.95 3.27
N HIS A 93 -6.29 -4.74 3.80
CA HIS A 93 -7.40 -5.31 3.06
C HIS A 93 -8.65 -5.32 3.94
N GLU A 94 -9.46 -4.26 3.84
CA GLU A 94 -10.68 -4.11 4.63
C GLU A 94 -11.90 -4.08 3.73
N ILE A 95 -12.94 -4.81 4.12
CA ILE A 95 -14.25 -4.79 3.47
C ILE A 95 -15.22 -4.11 4.42
N ARG A 96 -15.93 -3.09 3.93
CA ARG A 96 -16.93 -2.34 4.72
C ARG A 96 -18.21 -2.11 3.94
N HIS A 97 -19.32 -2.03 4.65
CA HIS A 97 -20.59 -1.59 4.07
C HIS A 97 -20.69 -0.07 4.14
N LYS A 98 -20.99 0.55 3.00
CA LYS A 98 -21.28 1.99 2.92
C LYS A 98 -22.65 2.21 2.33
N CYS A 99 -23.37 3.15 2.92
CA CYS A 99 -24.56 3.70 2.30
C CYS A 99 -24.11 4.63 1.17
N VAL A 100 -24.48 4.30 -0.07
CA VAL A 100 -24.15 5.08 -1.28
C VAL A 100 -25.43 5.43 -2.01
N GLU A 101 -25.49 6.63 -2.59
CA GLU A 101 -26.60 7.02 -3.44
C GLU A 101 -26.41 6.41 -4.85
N HIS A 102 -27.41 5.70 -5.33
CA HIS A 102 -27.47 5.17 -6.68
C HIS A 102 -28.86 5.44 -7.26
N ASN A 103 -28.93 6.25 -8.33
CA ASN A 103 -30.17 6.64 -9.00
C ASN A 103 -31.23 7.22 -8.02
N GLY A 104 -30.82 8.11 -7.11
CA GLY A 104 -31.71 8.74 -6.13
C GLY A 104 -32.19 7.83 -5.00
N LYS A 105 -31.63 6.62 -4.86
CA LYS A 105 -31.90 5.70 -3.76
C LYS A 105 -30.62 5.41 -2.98
N TYR A 106 -30.75 5.32 -1.66
CA TYR A 106 -29.66 4.89 -0.79
C TYR A 106 -29.60 3.36 -0.74
N VAL A 107 -28.45 2.79 -1.11
CA VAL A 107 -28.18 1.35 -1.06
C VAL A 107 -26.96 1.08 -0.19
N PHE A 108 -26.95 -0.06 0.50
CA PHE A 108 -25.75 -0.54 1.18
C PHE A 108 -24.88 -1.29 0.18
N ALA A 109 -23.73 -0.72 -0.16
CA ALA A 109 -22.74 -1.34 -1.03
C ALA A 109 -21.53 -1.82 -0.22
N MET A 110 -20.99 -2.97 -0.61
CA MET A 110 -19.68 -3.43 -0.15
C MET A 110 -18.60 -2.60 -0.83
N VAL A 111 -17.68 -2.08 -0.02
CA VAL A 111 -16.59 -1.22 -0.43
C VAL A 111 -15.31 -1.84 0.13
N GLU A 112 -14.36 -2.08 -0.75
CA GLU A 112 -13.11 -2.74 -0.42
C GLU A 112 -11.96 -1.75 -0.49
N ASP A 113 -11.26 -1.59 0.62
CA ASP A 113 -10.09 -0.73 0.72
C ASP A 113 -8.83 -1.59 0.75
N ARG A 114 -7.98 -1.41 -0.27
CA ARG A 114 -6.75 -2.19 -0.47
C ARG A 114 -5.53 -1.30 -0.59
N ALA A 115 -4.49 -1.61 0.16
CA ALA A 115 -3.20 -0.93 0.03
C ALA A 115 -2.03 -1.86 0.29
N LEU A 116 -0.90 -1.55 -0.34
CA LEU A 116 0.40 -2.15 -0.08
C LEU A 116 1.33 -1.09 0.48
N CYS A 117 2.01 -1.38 1.58
CA CYS A 117 2.90 -0.45 2.26
C CYS A 117 4.34 -0.91 2.14
N PHE A 118 5.19 -0.05 1.60
CA PHE A 118 6.60 -0.34 1.35
C PHE A 118 7.50 0.57 2.18
N GLU A 119 8.77 0.18 2.30
CA GLU A 119 9.81 1.09 2.78
C GLU A 119 9.82 2.35 1.92
N TYR A 120 9.95 3.50 2.58
CA TYR A 120 10.13 4.76 1.87
C TYR A 120 11.59 4.88 1.42
N LEU A 121 11.81 5.08 0.12
CA LEU A 121 13.14 5.34 -0.43
C LEU A 121 13.39 6.84 -0.50
N GLU A 122 14.39 7.29 0.26
CA GLU A 122 14.91 8.65 0.16
C GLU A 122 15.51 8.89 -1.23
N GLY A 123 15.28 10.08 -1.79
CA GLY A 123 15.60 10.41 -3.17
C GLY A 123 14.45 10.18 -4.16
N GLY A 124 13.39 9.47 -3.80
CA GLY A 124 12.22 9.31 -4.66
C GLY A 124 12.51 8.56 -5.97
N SER A 125 11.62 8.72 -6.96
CA SER A 125 11.67 7.94 -8.19
C SER A 125 12.86 8.29 -9.10
N LEU A 126 13.41 7.26 -9.75
CA LEU A 126 14.59 7.38 -10.59
C LEU A 126 14.38 8.27 -11.83
N ASP A 127 13.16 8.37 -12.36
CA ASP A 127 12.81 9.26 -13.47
C ASP A 127 13.13 10.74 -13.18
N LYS A 128 13.06 11.14 -11.90
CA LYS A 128 13.44 12.49 -11.45
C LYS A 128 14.95 12.75 -11.51
N HIS A 129 15.75 11.70 -11.62
CA HIS A 129 17.22 11.72 -11.59
C HIS A 129 17.85 11.34 -12.94
N LEU A 130 17.04 10.85 -13.88
CA LEU A 130 17.47 10.46 -15.23
C LEU A 130 17.14 11.53 -16.28
N SER A 131 16.94 12.78 -15.88
CA SER A 131 16.79 13.91 -16.82
C SER A 131 18.15 14.27 -17.45
N GLY A 132 18.64 13.39 -18.32
CA GLY A 132 19.71 13.70 -19.27
C GLY A 132 19.12 14.43 -20.48
N THR A 133 19.76 15.54 -20.82
CA THR A 133 19.62 16.40 -22.02
C THR A 133 19.20 15.72 -23.31
#